data_AF-A0A544SWB8-F1
#
_entry.id   AF-A0A544SWB8-F1
#
_cell.length_a   1.000
_cell.length_b   1.000
_cell.length_c   1.000
_cell.angle_alpha   90.00
_cell.angle_beta   90.00
_cell.angle_gamma   90.00
#
_symmetry.space_group_name_H-M   'P 1'
#
loop_
_entity.id
_entity.type
_entity.pdbx_description
1 polymer ?
#
loop_
_entity_poly.entity_id
_entity_poly.type
_entity_poly.pdbx_seq_one_letter_code
_entity_poly.pdbx_strand_id
1 'polypeptide(L)'
;MIELCKCDVTYDLRVEADIGADAIWCNKCLCNFEITYVPISSKLRSELAEWISKYGEWIDWANDGIVPNGIELEEVHKQGLKLKEKVKKELEGKYKVSFKPSTFAKRHGNRK
;
A
#
# COMPACT_ATOMS: atom_id res chain seq x y z
N MET A 1 -2.45 6.64 17.33
CA MET A 1 -1.77 5.59 16.53
C MET A 1 -1.15 4.46 17.36
N ILE A 2 -1.01 4.58 18.69
CA ILE A 2 -0.61 3.43 19.54
C ILE A 2 -1.75 2.38 19.60
N GLU A 3 -3.02 2.81 19.69
CA GLU A 3 -4.15 1.89 19.95
C GLU A 3 -4.49 0.89 18.85
N LEU A 4 -4.11 1.15 17.59
CA LEU A 4 -4.35 0.23 16.46
C LEU A 4 -3.17 -0.71 16.20
N CYS A 5 -2.04 -0.48 16.89
CA CYS A 5 -0.83 -1.22 16.68
C CYS A 5 -0.69 -2.31 17.73
N LYS A 6 -0.30 -3.52 17.30
CA LYS A 6 0.10 -4.60 18.22
C LYS A 6 1.49 -4.38 18.83
N CYS A 7 2.15 -3.26 18.52
CA CYS A 7 3.39 -2.84 19.16
C CYS A 7 3.08 -1.86 20.29
N ASP A 8 3.87 -1.92 21.37
CA ASP A 8 3.79 -0.91 22.44
C ASP A 8 3.99 0.51 21.89
N VAL A 9 4.89 0.68 20.92
CA VAL A 9 5.09 1.90 20.16
C VAL A 9 5.60 1.59 18.75
N THR A 10 5.07 2.28 17.73
CA THR A 10 5.66 2.25 16.39
C THR A 10 5.86 3.64 15.79
N TYR A 11 7.03 3.81 15.18
CA TYR A 11 7.43 4.97 14.38
C TYR A 11 7.87 4.56 12.98
N ASP A 12 7.74 3.28 12.63
CA ASP A 12 8.14 2.74 11.33
C ASP A 12 6.91 2.26 10.58
N LEU A 13 6.55 3.01 9.56
CA LEU A 13 5.37 2.81 8.73
C LEU A 13 5.78 2.39 7.32
N ARG A 14 4.87 1.69 6.64
CA ARG A 14 4.98 1.44 5.21
C ARG A 14 3.71 1.84 4.49
N VAL A 15 3.88 2.36 3.28
CA VAL A 15 2.83 2.51 2.29
C VAL A 15 2.81 1.24 1.44
N GLU A 16 1.69 0.54 1.49
CA GLU A 16 1.46 -0.73 0.81
C GLU A 16 -0.04 -0.84 0.49
N ALA A 17 -0.36 -1.25 -0.73
CA ALA A 17 -1.72 -1.58 -1.12
C ALA A 17 -1.93 -3.08 -1.00
N ASP A 18 -3.12 -3.48 -0.60
CA ASP A 18 -3.57 -4.86 -0.56
C ASP A 18 -5.10 -4.91 -0.71
N ILE A 19 -5.64 -6.09 -1.00
CA ILE A 19 -7.06 -6.30 -1.20
C ILE A 19 -7.81 -6.02 0.11
N GLY A 20 -8.74 -5.07 0.08
CA GLY A 20 -9.61 -4.75 1.22
C GLY A 20 -8.90 -4.07 2.40
N ALA A 21 -7.70 -3.51 2.18
CA ALA A 21 -6.91 -2.86 3.22
C ALA A 21 -6.64 -1.39 2.89
N ASP A 22 -6.43 -0.58 3.93
CA ASP A 22 -5.96 0.80 3.77
C ASP A 22 -4.46 0.84 3.42
N ALA A 23 -4.00 1.99 2.94
CA ALA A 23 -2.64 2.10 2.40
C ALA A 23 -1.51 2.13 3.44
N ILE A 24 -1.81 2.29 4.74
CA ILE A 24 -0.81 2.52 5.80
C ILE A 24 -0.72 1.32 6.73
N TRP A 25 0.50 0.86 6.96
CA TRP A 25 0.75 -0.31 7.80
C TRP A 25 1.89 -0.06 8.78
N CYS A 26 1.87 -0.78 9.89
CA CYS A 26 3.04 -0.90 10.74
C CYS A 26 4.08 -1.79 10.07
N ASN A 27 5.32 -1.30 9.94
CA ASN A 27 6.40 -2.09 9.34
C ASN A 27 6.96 -3.16 10.31
N LYS A 28 6.59 -3.11 11.60
CA LYS A 28 7.03 -4.06 12.62
C LYS A 28 6.06 -5.23 12.80
N CYS A 29 4.81 -4.96 13.18
CA CYS A 29 3.81 -6.00 13.47
C CYS A 29 2.82 -6.24 12.33
N LEU A 30 2.95 -5.52 11.22
CA LEU A 30 2.16 -5.73 9.99
C LEU A 30 0.66 -5.48 10.14
N CYS A 31 0.20 -4.82 11.21
CA CYS A 31 -1.18 -4.38 11.30
C CYS A 31 -1.45 -3.29 10.25
N ASN A 32 -2.57 -3.43 9.54
CA ASN A 32 -3.13 -2.39 8.71
C ASN A 32 -3.76 -1.30 9.60
N PHE A 33 -3.49 -0.04 9.30
CA PHE A 33 -4.08 1.07 10.03
C PHE A 33 -5.25 1.63 9.24
N GLU A 34 -6.39 1.74 9.92
CA GLU A 34 -7.51 2.50 9.38
C GLU A 34 -7.05 3.94 9.14
N ILE A 35 -7.15 4.37 7.88
CA ILE A 35 -6.51 5.57 7.38
C ILE A 35 -7.12 6.85 7.99
N THR A 36 -8.34 6.75 8.52
CA THR A 36 -9.05 7.82 9.24
C THR A 36 -8.30 8.26 10.49
N TYR A 37 -7.57 7.35 11.15
CA TYR A 37 -6.77 7.61 12.36
C TYR A 37 -5.32 8.01 12.08
N VAL A 38 -4.88 8.00 10.82
CA VAL A 38 -3.54 8.45 10.44
C VAL A 38 -3.58 9.98 10.29
N PRO A 39 -2.67 10.75 10.90
CA PRO A 39 -2.70 12.21 10.90
C PRO A 39 -2.16 12.78 9.57
N ILE A 40 -2.86 12.50 8.48
CA ILE A 40 -2.61 13.01 7.13
C ILE A 40 -3.83 13.78 6.61
N SER A 41 -3.60 14.64 5.62
CA SER A 41 -4.62 15.47 5.00
C SER A 41 -5.73 14.62 4.36
N SER A 42 -6.95 15.15 4.30
CA SER A 42 -8.06 14.49 3.60
C SER A 42 -7.74 14.28 2.12
N LYS A 43 -7.06 15.24 1.48
CA LYS A 43 -6.58 15.14 0.11
C LYS A 43 -5.66 13.92 -0.08
N LEU A 44 -4.63 13.76 0.76
CA LEU A 44 -3.72 12.63 0.65
C LEU A 44 -4.43 11.29 0.92
N ARG A 45 -5.39 11.27 1.85
CA ARG A 45 -6.24 10.09 2.07
C ARG A 45 -7.01 9.68 0.81
N SER A 46 -7.64 10.63 0.12
CA SER A 46 -8.36 10.35 -1.12
C SER A 46 -7.42 9.85 -2.23
N GLU A 47 -6.23 10.45 -2.37
CA GLU A 47 -5.23 9.98 -3.35
C GLU A 47 -4.74 8.55 -3.05
N LEU A 48 -4.56 8.20 -1.78
CA LEU A 48 -4.23 6.84 -1.35
C LEU A 48 -5.38 5.88 -1.63
N ALA A 49 -6.62 6.27 -1.33
CA ALA A 49 -7.83 5.47 -1.60
C ALA A 49 -8.02 5.17 -3.10
N GLU A 50 -7.79 6.17 -3.97
CA GLU A 50 -7.85 5.99 -5.42
C GLU A 50 -6.72 5.09 -5.95
N TRP A 51 -5.56 5.08 -5.29
CA TRP A 51 -4.47 4.21 -5.66
C TRP A 51 -4.73 2.76 -5.26
N ILE A 52 -5.18 2.50 -4.03
CA ILE A 52 -5.48 1.15 -3.55
C ILE A 52 -6.67 0.53 -4.31
N SER A 53 -7.61 1.32 -4.82
CA SER A 53 -8.75 0.79 -5.58
C SER A 53 -8.35 0.17 -6.91
N LYS A 54 -7.14 0.47 -7.40
CA LYS A 54 -6.54 -0.12 -8.61
C LYS A 54 -5.70 -1.37 -8.29
N TYR A 55 -5.55 -1.72 -7.01
CA TYR A 55 -4.83 -2.93 -6.62
C TYR A 55 -5.58 -4.17 -7.09
N GLY A 56 -4.89 -5.05 -7.82
CA GLY A 56 -5.46 -6.28 -8.34
C GLY A 56 -6.05 -6.17 -9.75
N GLU A 57 -5.94 -5.02 -10.44
CA GLU A 57 -6.28 -4.90 -11.88
C GLU A 57 -5.50 -5.89 -12.77
N TRP A 58 -4.35 -6.38 -12.28
CA TRP A 58 -3.55 -7.41 -12.96
C TRP A 58 -4.00 -8.85 -12.69
N ILE A 59 -5.00 -9.06 -11.84
CA ILE A 59 -5.48 -10.38 -11.42
C ILE A 59 -6.67 -10.77 -12.30
N ASP A 60 -6.59 -11.95 -12.94
CA ASP A 60 -7.74 -12.58 -13.58
C ASP A 60 -8.52 -13.35 -12.52
N TRP A 61 -9.49 -12.66 -11.92
CA TRP A 61 -10.36 -13.20 -10.87
C TRP A 61 -11.25 -14.35 -11.33
N ALA A 62 -11.52 -14.46 -12.64
CA ALA A 62 -12.37 -15.52 -13.19
C ALA A 62 -11.60 -16.83 -13.39
N ASN A 63 -10.31 -16.73 -13.74
CA ASN A 63 -9.47 -17.88 -14.11
C ASN A 63 -8.33 -18.17 -13.12
N ASP A 64 -8.33 -17.54 -11.93
CA ASP A 64 -7.27 -17.67 -10.92
C ASP A 64 -5.86 -17.42 -11.51
N GLY A 65 -5.74 -16.36 -12.31
CA GLY A 65 -4.58 -16.09 -13.16
C GLY A 65 -4.13 -14.63 -13.17
N ILE A 66 -3.26 -14.31 -14.14
CA ILE A 66 -2.79 -12.95 -14.44
C ILE A 66 -3.32 -12.56 -15.81
N VAL A 67 -3.87 -11.35 -15.94
CA VAL A 67 -4.33 -10.82 -17.23
C VAL A 67 -3.15 -10.64 -18.21
N PRO A 68 -3.36 -10.63 -19.55
CA PRO A 68 -2.27 -10.62 -20.52
C PRO A 68 -1.21 -9.51 -20.37
N ASN A 69 -1.56 -8.37 -19.78
CA ASN A 69 -0.66 -7.24 -19.47
C ASN A 69 -0.49 -7.00 -17.95
N GLY A 70 -0.68 -8.02 -17.13
CA GLY A 70 -0.74 -7.88 -15.68
C GLY A 70 0.59 -7.45 -15.06
N ILE A 71 1.74 -7.84 -15.64
CA ILE A 71 3.05 -7.39 -15.15
C ILE A 71 3.20 -5.88 -15.37
N GLU A 72 2.78 -5.36 -16.52
CA GLU A 72 2.81 -3.94 -16.83
C GLU A 72 1.87 -3.14 -15.92
N LEU A 73 0.66 -3.64 -15.68
CA LEU A 73 -0.30 -3.02 -14.74
C LEU A 73 0.26 -2.96 -13.31
N GLU A 74 0.87 -4.05 -12.83
CA GLU A 74 1.56 -4.08 -11.53
C GLU A 74 2.74 -3.09 -11.47
N GLU A 75 3.49 -2.93 -12.56
CA GLU A 75 4.56 -1.94 -12.62
C GLU A 75 4.04 -0.51 -12.58
N VAL A 76 2.96 -0.19 -13.29
CA VAL A 76 2.30 1.13 -13.24
C VAL A 76 1.79 1.43 -11.82
N HIS A 77 1.29 0.41 -11.13
CA HIS A 77 0.83 0.52 -9.74
C HIS A 77 1.95 0.98 -8.77
N LYS A 78 3.24 0.90 -9.15
CA LYS A 78 4.34 1.52 -8.39
C LYS A 78 4.30 3.04 -8.33
N GLN A 79 3.32 3.70 -8.97
CA GLN A 79 2.98 5.11 -8.72
C GLN A 79 2.79 5.43 -7.23
N GLY A 80 2.46 4.42 -6.40
CA GLY A 80 2.45 4.52 -4.94
C GLY A 80 3.76 5.05 -4.33
N LEU A 81 4.90 4.96 -5.04
CA LEU A 81 6.15 5.58 -4.61
C LEU A 81 6.01 7.11 -4.44
N LYS A 82 5.27 7.78 -5.33
CA LYS A 82 4.98 9.22 -5.23
C LYS A 82 4.10 9.53 -4.02
N LEU A 83 3.12 8.68 -3.75
CA LEU A 83 2.23 8.81 -2.58
C LEU A 83 3.01 8.60 -1.28
N LYS A 84 3.95 7.66 -1.26
CA LYS A 84 4.85 7.48 -0.11
C LYS A 84 5.63 8.74 0.21
N GLU A 85 6.14 9.47 -0.78
CA GLU A 85 6.83 10.75 -0.51
C GLU A 85 5.90 11.79 0.10
N LYS A 86 4.63 11.85 -0.34
CA LYS A 86 3.63 12.74 0.29
C LYS A 86 3.34 12.34 1.74
N VAL A 87 3.16 11.05 2.01
CA VAL A 87 2.96 10.52 3.37
C VAL A 87 4.17 10.84 4.24
N LYS A 88 5.39 10.60 3.74
CA LYS A 88 6.62 10.93 4.45
C LYS A 88 6.70 12.40 4.80
N LYS A 89 6.32 13.29 3.88
CA LYS A 89 6.34 14.74 4.10
C LYS A 89 5.34 15.18 5.17
N GLU A 90 4.12 14.66 5.17
CA GLU A 90 3.10 15.03 6.16
C GLU A 90 3.39 14.43 7.55
N LEU A 91 4.12 13.32 7.62
CA LEU A 91 4.48 12.62 8.86
C LEU A 91 5.93 12.88 9.33
N GLU A 92 6.59 13.87 8.72
CA GLU A 92 7.98 14.20 8.98
C GLU A 92 8.24 14.53 10.46
N GLY A 93 9.44 14.22 10.94
CA GLY A 93 9.86 14.47 12.33
C GLY A 93 9.40 13.41 13.34
N LYS A 94 8.41 12.58 13.02
CA LYS A 94 7.94 11.51 13.93
C LYS A 94 8.02 10.11 13.34
N TYR A 95 7.73 9.94 12.04
CA TYR A 95 7.65 8.61 11.44
C TYR A 95 8.69 8.40 10.35
N LYS A 96 9.30 7.22 10.35
CA LYS A 96 9.94 6.65 9.17
C LYS A 96 8.86 6.05 8.29
N VAL A 97 8.91 6.37 7.00
CA VAL A 97 7.93 5.85 6.02
C VAL A 97 8.68 5.18 4.88
N SER A 98 8.36 3.91 4.64
CA SER A 98 8.87 3.10 3.53
C SER A 98 7.77 2.77 2.51
N PHE A 99 8.15 2.25 1.34
CA PHE A 99 7.21 1.80 0.31
C PHE A 99 7.40 0.30 0.07
N LYS A 100 6.31 -0.46 0.00
CA LYS A 100 6.34 -1.87 -0.41
C LYS A 100 5.52 -2.05 -1.68
N PRO A 101 6.16 -2.31 -2.83
CA PRO A 101 5.44 -2.57 -4.08
C PRO A 101 4.83 -3.97 -4.07
N SER A 102 3.78 -4.15 -4.88
CA SER A 102 3.31 -5.50 -5.23
C SER A 102 4.40 -6.25 -6.03
N THR A 103 4.39 -7.56 -5.89
CA THR A 103 5.19 -8.49 -6.71
C THR A 103 4.36 -9.70 -7.15
N PHE A 104 3.04 -9.60 -7.04
CA PHE A 104 2.08 -10.65 -7.35
C PHE A 104 2.14 -11.04 -8.82
N ALA A 105 1.91 -10.10 -9.74
CA ALA A 105 1.91 -10.42 -11.18
C ALA A 105 3.25 -10.97 -11.63
N LYS A 106 4.37 -10.41 -11.16
CA LYS A 106 5.71 -10.94 -11.47
C LYS A 106 5.96 -12.35 -10.97
N ARG A 107 5.47 -12.70 -9.78
CA ARG A 107 5.65 -14.05 -9.22
C ARG A 107 4.78 -15.09 -9.90
N HIS A 108 3.57 -14.70 -10.31
CA HIS A 108 2.57 -15.61 -10.86
C HIS A 108 2.60 -15.67 -12.40
N GLY A 109 2.99 -14.59 -13.09
CA GLY A 109 3.10 -14.55 -14.56
C GLY A 109 4.32 -15.27 -15.14
N ASN A 110 5.33 -15.58 -14.32
CA ASN A 110 6.51 -16.36 -14.72
C ASN A 110 6.32 -17.88 -14.55
N ARG A 111 5.15 -18.34 -14.09
CA ARG A 111 4.81 -19.76 -14.05
C ARG A 111 4.33 -20.18 -15.45
N LYS A 112 5.27 -20.58 -16.31
CA LYS A 112 4.99 -21.35 -17.53
C LYS A 112 5.31 -22.82 -17.28
#